data_AF-A0A392R3T7-F1
#
_entry.id   AF-A0A392R3T7-F1
#
_cell.length_a   1.000
_cell.length_b   1.000
_cell.length_c   1.000
_cell.angle_alpha   90.00
_cell.angle_beta   90.00
_cell.angle_gamma   90.00
#
_symmetry.space_group_name_H-M   'P 1'
#
loop_
_entity.id
_entity.type
_entity.pdbx_description
1 polymer ?
#
loop_
_entity_poly.entity_id
_entity_poly.type
_entity_poly.pdbx_seq_one_letter_code
_entity_poly.pdbx_strand_id
1 'polypeptide(L)'
;MADPEPNNNNNNVDGGGIRPFHNSPRRLAHLARPQRGARQTEMKTGLLHLLYANPFAGLLHEDPYNHLVKFYEIASSLGATEAEEEAVFMRMFPHSLIEASKDWYLDQPAQVMTNWNTLEE
;
A
#
# COMPACT_ATOMS: atom_id res chain seq x y z
N MET A 1 16.88 -64.64 -13.54
CA MET A 1 16.79 -63.50 -14.47
C MET A 1 15.78 -62.53 -13.89
N ALA A 2 16.21 -61.32 -13.53
CA ALA A 2 15.33 -60.27 -13.04
C ALA A 2 15.20 -59.23 -14.16
N ASP A 3 13.97 -58.96 -14.57
CA ASP A 3 13.62 -57.84 -15.46
C ASP A 3 13.76 -56.51 -14.71
N PRO A 4 14.35 -55.46 -15.31
CA PRO A 4 14.41 -54.14 -14.68
C PRO A 4 13.07 -53.38 -14.83
N GLU A 5 12.59 -52.82 -13.72
CA GLU A 5 11.41 -51.94 -13.64
C GLU A 5 11.57 -50.66 -14.48
N PRO A 6 10.48 -50.12 -15.06
CA PRO A 6 10.52 -48.84 -15.75
C PRO A 6 10.64 -47.66 -14.76
N ASN A 7 11.73 -46.90 -14.94
CA ASN A 7 11.97 -45.58 -14.38
C ASN A 7 10.86 -44.60 -14.79
N ASN A 8 9.86 -44.38 -13.92
CA ASN A 8 8.88 -43.31 -14.11
C ASN A 8 9.24 -42.11 -13.23
N ASN A 9 10.02 -41.22 -13.86
CA ASN A 9 10.38 -39.89 -13.40
C ASN A 9 9.11 -39.01 -13.33
N ASN A 10 8.41 -39.02 -12.19
CA ASN A 10 7.31 -38.09 -11.94
C ASN A 10 7.90 -36.71 -11.61
N ASN A 11 8.17 -35.98 -12.68
CA ASN A 11 8.51 -34.58 -12.68
C ASN A 11 7.52 -33.80 -11.82
N ASN A 12 8.10 -33.10 -10.85
CA ASN A 12 7.53 -32.05 -10.04
C ASN A 12 6.80 -31.04 -10.96
N VAL A 13 5.48 -31.20 -11.13
CA VAL A 13 4.66 -30.20 -11.80
C VAL A 13 4.44 -29.07 -10.80
N ASP A 14 5.32 -28.09 -10.92
CA ASP A 14 4.99 -26.67 -11.02
C ASP A 14 3.54 -26.33 -10.63
N GLY A 15 3.31 -26.27 -9.32
CA GLY A 15 2.21 -25.54 -8.72
C GLY A 15 2.71 -24.19 -8.24
N GLY A 16 3.57 -23.54 -9.04
CA GLY A 16 3.96 -22.14 -8.90
C GLY A 16 2.77 -21.24 -9.18
N GLY A 17 1.71 -21.40 -8.38
CA GLY A 17 0.68 -20.39 -8.27
C GLY A 17 1.36 -19.16 -7.71
N ILE A 18 1.76 -18.25 -8.60
CA ILE A 18 1.72 -16.81 -8.33
C ILE A 18 0.43 -16.62 -7.55
N ARG A 19 0.52 -16.55 -6.22
CA ARG A 19 -0.62 -16.12 -5.43
C ARG A 19 -0.84 -14.71 -5.95
N PRO A 20 -1.97 -14.39 -6.60
CA PRO A 20 -2.31 -12.99 -6.71
C PRO A 20 -2.24 -12.50 -5.26
N PHE A 21 -1.47 -11.44 -5.00
CA PHE A 21 -1.40 -10.82 -3.69
C PHE A 21 -2.80 -10.28 -3.41
N HIS A 22 -3.69 -11.18 -2.98
CA HIS A 22 -5.12 -10.94 -3.03
C HIS A 22 -5.39 -9.78 -2.10
N ASN A 23 -6.07 -8.78 -2.66
CA ASN A 23 -6.57 -7.57 -2.02
C ASN A 23 -7.61 -7.94 -0.94
N SER A 24 -7.16 -8.68 0.07
CA SER A 24 -7.99 -9.23 1.12
C SER A 24 -8.15 -8.16 2.20
N PRO A 25 -9.35 -7.98 2.76
CA PRO A 25 -9.57 -7.05 3.88
C PRO A 25 -8.61 -7.29 5.06
N ARG A 26 -8.20 -8.56 5.25
CA ARG A 26 -7.20 -8.94 6.25
C ARG A 26 -5.83 -8.34 5.96
N ARG A 27 -5.39 -8.27 4.71
CA ARG A 27 -4.11 -7.64 4.33
C ARG A 27 -4.12 -6.15 4.69
N LEU A 28 -5.20 -5.44 4.37
CA LEU A 28 -5.35 -4.02 4.72
C LEU A 28 -5.35 -3.79 6.23
N ALA A 29 -6.02 -4.65 6.99
CA ALA A 29 -5.98 -4.58 8.45
C ALA A 29 -4.56 -4.76 9.03
N HIS A 30 -3.70 -5.55 8.36
CA HIS A 30 -2.30 -5.68 8.76
C HIS A 30 -1.45 -4.47 8.37
N LEU A 31 -1.70 -3.83 7.22
CA LEU A 31 -1.00 -2.60 6.81
C LEU A 31 -1.37 -1.39 7.69
N ALA A 32 -2.65 -1.30 8.06
CA ALA A 32 -3.13 -0.27 9.00
C ALA A 32 -2.62 -0.48 10.44
N ARG A 33 -2.06 -1.66 10.75
CA ARG A 33 -1.55 -1.96 12.08
C ARG A 33 -0.21 -1.25 12.28
N PRO A 34 -0.01 -0.52 13.40
CA PRO A 34 1.29 0.05 13.72
C PRO A 34 2.37 -1.02 13.77
N GLN A 35 3.56 -0.70 13.25
CA GLN A 35 4.73 -1.52 13.47
C GLN A 35 4.98 -1.66 14.98
N ARG A 36 5.34 -2.86 15.43
CA ARG A 36 5.53 -3.15 16.86
C ARG A 36 6.58 -2.19 17.43
N GLY A 37 6.14 -1.32 18.37
CA GLY A 37 7.00 -0.33 19.02
C GLY A 37 6.88 1.10 18.47
N ALA A 38 6.18 1.32 17.35
CA ALA A 38 5.92 2.67 16.84
C ALA A 38 4.86 3.38 17.70
N ARG A 39 5.08 4.67 18.00
CA ARG A 39 4.03 5.48 18.64
C ARG A 39 2.85 5.59 17.69
N GLN A 40 1.65 5.40 18.23
CA GLN A 40 0.42 5.66 17.49
C GLN A 40 0.17 7.17 17.52
N THR A 41 0.65 7.89 16.50
CA THR A 41 0.27 9.29 16.32
C THR A 41 -1.22 9.32 16.01
N GLU A 42 -2.00 9.89 16.92
CA GLU A 42 -3.45 9.95 16.80
C GLU A 42 -3.80 10.89 15.64
N MET A 43 -4.36 10.34 14.58
CA MET A 43 -4.69 11.11 13.39
C MET A 43 -5.89 11.99 13.69
N LYS A 44 -5.69 13.31 13.70
CA LYS A 44 -6.76 14.28 13.98
C LYS A 44 -7.86 14.16 12.93
N THR A 45 -9.11 14.09 13.36
CA THR A 45 -10.29 14.02 12.47
C THR A 45 -10.39 15.21 11.52
N GLY A 46 -9.89 16.39 11.92
CA GLY A 46 -9.79 17.55 11.03
C GLY A 46 -8.87 17.33 9.83
N LEU A 47 -7.78 16.58 9.99
CA LEU A 47 -6.86 16.26 8.89
C LEU A 47 -7.46 15.25 7.92
N LEU A 48 -8.16 14.24 8.45
CA LEU A 48 -8.93 13.30 7.63
C LEU A 48 -9.97 14.04 6.78
N HIS A 49 -10.68 15.02 7.36
CA HIS A 49 -11.60 15.85 6.59
C HIS A 49 -10.92 16.64 5.47
N LEU A 50 -9.72 17.18 5.70
CA LEU A 50 -8.97 17.90 4.65
C LEU A 50 -8.53 16.98 3.51
N LEU A 51 -8.12 15.73 3.82
CA LEU A 51 -7.80 14.73 2.81
C LEU A 51 -9.04 14.35 1.98
N TYR A 52 -10.17 14.11 2.64
CA TYR A 52 -11.41 13.81 1.94
C TYR A 52 -11.95 14.98 1.11
N ALA A 53 -11.62 16.22 1.49
CA ALA A 53 -11.95 17.41 0.71
C ALA A 53 -11.01 17.64 -0.50
N ASN A 54 -9.86 16.97 -0.55
CA ASN A 54 -8.90 17.02 -1.65
C ASN A 54 -8.62 15.60 -2.19
N PRO A 55 -9.62 14.93 -2.75
CA PRO A 55 -9.44 13.59 -3.27
C PRO A 55 -8.68 13.61 -4.61
N PHE A 56 -8.06 12.48 -4.94
CA PHE A 56 -7.43 12.22 -6.22
C PHE A 56 -7.99 10.94 -6.82
N ALA A 57 -8.64 11.07 -7.98
CA ALA A 57 -9.24 9.96 -8.71
C ALA A 57 -8.30 9.41 -9.80
N GLY A 58 -7.25 10.15 -10.17
CA GLY A 58 -6.32 9.80 -11.25
C GLY A 58 -6.86 10.19 -12.61
N LEU A 59 -7.69 11.24 -12.69
CA LEU A 59 -8.30 11.69 -13.93
C LEU A 59 -7.30 12.48 -14.78
N LEU A 60 -7.52 12.51 -16.10
CA LEU A 60 -6.63 13.19 -17.06
C LEU A 60 -6.41 14.70 -16.80
N HIS A 61 -7.31 15.34 -16.06
CA HIS A 61 -7.23 16.76 -15.71
C HIS A 61 -6.65 17.00 -14.31
N GLU A 62 -6.47 15.94 -13.52
CA GLU A 62 -5.82 16.00 -12.22
C GLU A 62 -4.31 15.87 -12.42
N ASP A 63 -3.55 16.63 -11.63
CA ASP A 63 -2.09 16.58 -11.64
C ASP A 63 -1.59 15.80 -10.41
N PRO A 64 -0.93 14.64 -10.60
CA PRO A 64 -0.36 13.87 -9.49
C PRO A 64 0.63 14.67 -8.65
N TYR A 65 1.41 15.56 -9.27
CA TYR A 65 2.39 16.36 -8.55
C TYR A 65 1.70 17.36 -7.61
N ASN A 66 0.72 18.10 -8.12
CA ASN A 66 -0.08 19.02 -7.30
C ASN A 66 -0.85 18.30 -6.16
N HIS A 67 -1.28 17.06 -6.41
CA HIS A 67 -1.87 16.22 -5.36
C HIS A 67 -0.88 15.92 -4.24
N LEU A 68 0.33 15.45 -4.58
CA LEU A 68 1.38 15.17 -3.59
C LEU A 68 1.79 16.41 -2.80
N VAL A 69 1.90 17.58 -3.44
CA VAL A 69 2.20 18.84 -2.75
C VAL A 69 1.16 19.15 -1.67
N LYS A 70 -0.15 19.14 -2.02
CA LYS A 70 -1.23 19.37 -1.05
C LYS A 70 -1.26 18.31 0.04
N PHE A 71 -1.00 17.06 -0.33
CA PHE A 71 -0.93 15.96 0.61
C PHE A 71 0.16 16.20 1.67
N TYR A 72 1.36 16.60 1.26
CA TYR A 72 2.46 16.92 2.18
C TYR A 72 2.16 18.10 3.09
N GLU A 73 1.52 19.15 2.58
CA GLU A 73 1.07 20.29 3.39
C GLU A 73 0.10 19.86 4.50
N ILE A 74 -0.87 18.99 4.16
CA ILE A 74 -1.82 18.46 5.12
C ILE A 74 -1.12 17.53 6.13
N ALA A 75 -0.26 16.62 5.66
CA ALA A 75 0.40 15.64 6.51
C ALA A 75 1.43 16.25 7.46
N SER A 76 2.20 17.26 7.02
CA SER A 76 3.17 17.98 7.84
C SER A 76 2.51 18.66 9.05
N SER A 77 1.25 19.10 8.93
CA SER A 77 0.50 19.69 10.03
C SER A 77 0.16 18.72 11.18
N LEU A 78 0.39 17.42 11.01
CA LEU A 78 0.30 16.43 12.08
C LEU A 78 1.39 16.62 13.14
N GLY A 79 2.52 17.26 12.80
CA GLY A 79 3.65 17.47 13.71
C GLY A 79 4.39 16.17 14.04
N ALA A 80 4.45 15.26 13.06
CA ALA A 80 5.23 14.02 13.18
C ALA A 80 6.73 14.33 13.19
N THR A 81 7.53 13.46 13.82
CA THR A 81 8.98 13.53 13.70
C THR A 81 9.42 12.99 12.32
N GLU A 82 10.59 13.36 11.83
CA GLU A 82 11.15 12.87 10.56
C GLU A 82 11.15 11.33 10.46
N ALA A 83 11.40 10.65 11.59
CA ALA A 83 11.35 9.17 11.67
C ALA A 83 9.93 8.58 11.61
N GLU A 84 8.89 9.39 11.82
CA GLU A 84 7.47 8.99 11.81
C GLU A 84 6.73 9.49 10.56
N GLU A 85 7.27 10.50 9.87
CA GLU A 85 6.66 11.12 8.68
C GLU A 85 6.33 10.09 7.61
N GLU A 86 7.26 9.20 7.27
CA GLU A 86 7.02 8.15 6.29
C GLU A 86 5.82 7.27 6.69
N ALA A 87 5.82 6.79 7.94
CA ALA A 87 4.74 5.95 8.45
C ALA A 87 3.39 6.69 8.51
N VAL A 88 3.42 8.01 8.74
CA VAL A 88 2.24 8.87 8.69
C VAL A 88 1.74 9.00 7.26
N PHE A 89 2.61 9.36 6.30
CA PHE A 89 2.25 9.51 4.89
C PHE A 89 1.59 8.26 4.37
N MET A 90 2.19 7.11 4.63
CA MET A 90 1.66 5.82 4.24
C MET A 90 0.27 5.50 4.80
N ARG A 91 -0.06 5.99 6.00
CA ARG A 91 -1.39 5.81 6.59
C ARG A 91 -2.39 6.83 6.07
N MET A 92 -1.94 8.05 5.76
CA MET A 92 -2.79 9.15 5.31
C MET A 92 -3.13 9.03 3.82
N PHE A 93 -2.17 8.59 3.00
CA PHE A 93 -2.27 8.54 1.54
C PHE A 93 -3.50 7.77 1.02
N PRO A 94 -3.88 6.59 1.56
CA PRO A 94 -5.08 5.89 1.12
C PRO A 94 -6.38 6.66 1.33
N HIS A 95 -6.38 7.66 2.21
CA HIS A 95 -7.54 8.53 2.46
C HIS A 95 -7.64 9.68 1.45
N SER A 96 -6.55 10.03 0.78
CA SER A 96 -6.55 11.05 -0.28
C SER A 96 -6.89 10.47 -1.66
N LEU A 97 -6.90 9.13 -1.81
CA LEU A 97 -7.24 8.45 -3.05
C LEU A 97 -8.71 8.03 -3.11
N ILE A 98 -9.31 8.18 -4.29
CA ILE A 98 -10.65 7.69 -4.60
C ILE A 98 -10.65 6.92 -5.94
N GLU A 99 -11.76 6.22 -6.21
CA GLU A 99 -12.04 5.56 -7.49
C GLU A 99 -10.85 4.77 -8.05
N ALA A 100 -10.45 5.02 -9.30
CA ALA A 100 -9.42 4.29 -10.01
C ALA A 100 -8.06 4.37 -9.32
N SER A 101 -7.68 5.52 -8.77
CA SER A 101 -6.45 5.67 -7.99
C SER A 101 -6.45 4.82 -6.72
N LYS A 102 -7.61 4.72 -6.04
CA LYS A 102 -7.72 3.89 -4.84
C LYS A 102 -7.62 2.41 -5.20
N ASP A 103 -8.27 1.99 -6.27
CA ASP A 103 -8.19 0.60 -6.75
C ASP A 103 -6.76 0.25 -7.15
N TRP A 104 -6.05 1.14 -7.86
CA TRP A 104 -4.64 1.01 -8.18
C TRP A 104 -3.76 0.86 -6.94
N TYR A 105 -3.98 1.68 -5.91
CA TYR A 105 -3.21 1.62 -4.67
C TYR A 105 -3.40 0.27 -3.96
N LEU A 106 -4.63 -0.24 -3.92
CA LEU A 106 -4.93 -1.51 -3.27
C LEU A 106 -4.41 -2.73 -4.07
N ASP A 107 -4.19 -2.58 -5.38
CA ASP A 107 -3.57 -3.58 -6.24
C ASP A 107 -2.04 -3.65 -6.06
N GLN A 108 -1.42 -2.63 -5.46
CA GLN A 108 0.03 -2.61 -5.28
C GLN A 108 0.54 -3.76 -4.38
N PRO A 109 1.73 -4.30 -4.69
CA PRO A 109 2.37 -5.31 -3.85
C PRO A 109 2.78 -4.72 -2.51
N ALA A 110 2.91 -5.57 -1.49
CA ALA A 110 3.15 -5.12 -0.12
C ALA A 110 4.43 -4.31 0.03
N GLN A 111 5.43 -4.60 -0.80
CA GLN A 111 6.72 -3.92 -0.81
C GLN A 111 6.56 -2.43 -1.16
N VAL A 112 5.74 -2.13 -2.16
CA VAL A 112 5.40 -0.75 -2.59
C VAL A 112 4.55 -0.08 -1.51
N MET A 113 3.58 -0.80 -0.94
CA MET A 113 2.77 -0.30 0.17
C MET A 113 3.50 -0.24 1.52
N THR A 114 4.83 -0.46 1.58
CA THR A 114 5.66 -0.33 2.79
C THR A 114 6.82 0.66 2.63
N ASN A 115 6.96 1.30 1.46
CA ASN A 115 8.03 2.24 1.17
C ASN A 115 7.44 3.47 0.49
N TRP A 116 7.49 4.61 1.16
CA TRP A 116 6.92 5.85 0.62
C TRP A 116 7.64 6.32 -0.65
N ASN A 117 8.97 6.16 -0.72
CA ASN A 117 9.77 6.59 -1.87
C ASN A 117 9.32 5.88 -3.16
N THR A 118 8.82 4.64 -3.07
CA THR A 118 8.30 3.90 -4.22
C THR A 118 6.87 4.31 -4.60
N LEU A 119 6.14 4.98 -3.70
CA LEU A 119 4.78 5.48 -3.96
C LEU A 119 4.77 6.90 -4.53
N GLU A 120 5.81 7.70 -4.25
CA GLU A 120 5.94 9.06 -4.77
C GLU A 120 6.62 9.14 -6.15
N GLU A 121 7.35 8.10 -6.55
CA GLU A 121 7.95 7.93 -7.90
C GLU A 121 6.92 7.56 -8.97
#